data_AF-A0A7Y2F1G4-F1
#
_entry.id   AF-A0A7Y2F1G4-F1
#
_cell.length_a   1.000
_cell.length_b   1.000
_cell.length_c   1.000
_cell.angle_alpha   90.00
_cell.angle_beta   90.00
_cell.angle_gamma   90.00
#
_symmetry.space_group_name_H-M   'P 1'
#
loop_
_entity.id
_entity.type
_entity.pdbx_description
1 polymer ?
#
loop_
_entity_poly.entity_id
_entity_poly.type
_entity_poly.pdbx_seq_one_letter_code
_entity_poly.pdbx_strand_id
1 'polypeptide(L)' 'NKEELEQVLYAEIIAELDLSEFEGVPVIIKGCSKLPVPENAYVLLAQKLQQVAKSIMYGEACSSVPLFKQKSR' A
#
# COMPACT_ATOMS: atom_id res chain seq x y z
N ASN A 1 -1.67 -18.63 -15.19
CA ASN A 1 -3.10 -18.36 -14.94
C ASN A 1 -3.39 -16.86 -15.16
N LYS A 2 -4.61 -16.40 -15.49
CA LYS A 2 -4.86 -14.94 -15.72
C LYS A 2 -4.57 -14.10 -14.48
N GLU A 3 -4.96 -14.61 -13.31
CA GLU A 3 -4.75 -13.96 -12.01
C GLU A 3 -3.26 -13.80 -11.68
N GLU A 4 -2.42 -14.81 -11.96
CA GLU A 4 -0.96 -14.72 -11.76
C GLU A 4 -0.34 -13.61 -12.61
N LEU A 5 -0.80 -13.44 -13.85
CA LEU A 5 -0.28 -12.39 -14.73
C LEU A 5 -0.59 -11.00 -14.17
N GLU A 6 -1.81 -10.82 -13.65
CA GLU A 6 -2.22 -9.56 -13.00
C GLU A 6 -1.37 -9.31 -11.74
N GLN A 7 -1.12 -10.33 -10.93
CA GLN A 7 -0.26 -10.22 -9.74
C GLN A 7 1.17 -9.78 -10.08
N VAL A 8 1.77 -10.35 -11.13
CA VAL A 8 3.12 -9.97 -11.58
C VAL A 8 3.14 -8.53 -12.08
N LEU A 9 2.14 -8.13 -12.88
CA LEU A 9 2.06 -6.76 -13.40
C LEU A 9 1.92 -5.72 -12.29
N TYR A 10 1.06 -5.97 -11.30
CA TYR A 10 0.94 -5.07 -10.14
C TYR A 10 2.23 -5.01 -9.32
N ALA A 11 2.93 -6.14 -9.15
CA ALA A 11 4.20 -6.16 -8.43
C ALA A 11 5.27 -5.28 -9.10
N GLU A 12 5.41 -5.36 -10.43
CA GLU A 12 6.33 -4.50 -11.22
C GLU A 12 5.97 -3.02 -11.06
N ILE A 13 4.70 -2.67 -11.29
CA ILE A 13 4.23 -1.27 -11.17
C ILE A 13 4.47 -0.73 -9.75
N ILE A 14 4.17 -1.53 -8.72
CA ILE A 14 4.42 -1.15 -7.33
C ILE A 14 5.91 -1.01 -7.06
N ALA A 15 6.76 -1.86 -7.63
CA ALA A 15 8.20 -1.77 -7.47
C ALA A 15 8.78 -0.49 -8.09
N GLU A 16 8.21 0.03 -9.17
CA GLU A 16 8.67 1.24 -9.86
C GLU A 16 7.99 2.54 -9.41
N LEU A 17 6.86 2.45 -8.68
CA LEU A 17 6.13 3.62 -8.18
C LEU A 17 7.00 4.58 -7.36
N ASP A 18 7.04 5.86 -7.74
CA ASP A 18 7.67 6.89 -6.92
C ASP A 18 6.78 7.21 -5.72
N LEU A 19 7.35 7.15 -4.50
CA LEU A 19 6.62 7.36 -3.25
C LEU A 19 7.26 8.48 -2.41
N SER A 20 8.10 9.31 -3.02
CA SER A 20 8.81 10.39 -2.33
C SER A 20 7.84 11.42 -1.72
N GLU A 21 6.66 11.61 -2.33
CA GLU A 21 5.61 12.47 -1.78
C GLU A 21 5.04 11.98 -0.43
N PHE A 22 5.23 10.69 -0.11
CA PHE A 22 4.74 10.08 1.12
C PHE A 22 5.80 10.00 2.23
N GLU A 23 6.96 10.60 2.02
CA GLU A 23 8.04 10.60 3.01
C GLU A 23 7.61 11.32 4.30
N GLY A 24 7.73 10.63 5.44
CA GLY A 24 7.50 11.23 6.76
C GLY A 24 6.05 11.61 7.07
N VAL A 25 5.09 11.29 6.20
CA VAL A 25 3.67 11.59 6.39
C VAL A 25 2.84 10.33 6.69
N PRO A 26 1.70 10.46 7.38
CA PRO A 26 0.76 9.37 7.55
C PRO A 26 0.01 9.08 6.24
N VAL A 27 -0.11 7.80 5.87
CA VAL A 27 -0.79 7.35 4.65
C VAL A 27 -1.91 6.36 4.97
N ILE A 28 -2.96 6.35 4.15
CA ILE A 28 -4.07 5.40 4.23
C ILE A 28 -4.21 4.69 2.88
N ILE A 29 -4.08 3.37 2.89
CA ILE A 29 -4.33 2.51 1.74
C ILE A 29 -5.83 2.22 1.68
N LYS A 30 -6.51 2.71 0.64
CA LYS A 30 -7.95 2.47 0.44
C LYS A 30 -8.19 1.04 -0.05
N GLY A 31 -8.84 0.22 0.77
CA GLY A 31 -9.12 -1.19 0.48
C GLY A 31 -10.37 -1.46 -0.35
N CYS A 32 -11.29 -0.50 -0.48
CA CYS A 32 -12.50 -0.64 -1.28
C CYS A 32 -12.28 -0.05 -2.68
N SER A 33 -11.43 -0.70 -3.47
CA SER A 33 -11.29 -0.35 -4.88
C SER A 33 -12.42 -1.02 -5.66
N LYS A 34 -13.19 -0.25 -6.43
CA LYS A 34 -14.18 -0.79 -7.40
C LYS A 34 -13.51 -1.59 -8.54
N LEU A 35 -12.18 -1.54 -8.60
CA LEU A 35 -11.33 -2.22 -9.57
C LEU A 35 -10.85 -3.56 -8.99
N PRO A 36 -10.69 -4.60 -9.82
CA PRO A 36 -10.14 -5.89 -9.39
C PRO A 36 -8.64 -5.74 -9.12
N VAL A 37 -8.29 -5.27 -7.92
CA VAL A 37 -6.92 -5.20 -7.44
C VAL A 37 -6.63 -6.51 -6.70
N PRO A 38 -5.57 -7.25 -7.06
CA PRO A 38 -5.26 -8.50 -6.38
C PRO A 38 -4.80 -8.25 -4.94
N GLU A 39 -5.14 -9.15 -4.03
CA GLU A 39 -4.91 -8.95 -2.59
C GLU A 39 -3.43 -8.73 -2.24
N ASN A 40 -2.53 -9.40 -2.94
CA ASN A 40 -1.09 -9.27 -2.77
C ASN A 40 -0.57 -7.86 -3.10
N ALA A 41 -1.23 -7.11 -4.00
CA ALA A 41 -0.82 -5.76 -4.37
C ALA A 41 -0.91 -4.81 -3.17
N TYR A 42 -1.95 -4.94 -2.34
CA TYR A 42 -2.08 -4.13 -1.12
C TYR A 42 -0.96 -4.41 -0.13
N VAL A 43 -0.55 -5.68 0.00
CA VAL A 43 0.56 -6.10 0.87
C VAL A 43 1.87 -5.53 0.37
N LEU A 44 2.17 -5.68 -0.93
CA LEU A 44 3.39 -5.16 -1.55
C LEU A 44 3.48 -3.63 -1.45
N LEU A 45 2.37 -2.94 -1.70
CA LEU A 45 2.30 -1.48 -1.57
C LEU A 45 2.54 -1.05 -0.12
N ALA A 46 1.94 -1.74 0.85
CA ALA A 46 2.18 -1.48 2.26
C ALA A 46 3.66 -1.67 2.63
N GLN A 47 4.30 -2.76 2.17
CA GLN A 47 5.72 -3.01 2.41
C GLN A 47 6.62 -1.92 1.81
N LYS A 48 6.31 -1.42 0.62
CA LYS A 48 7.07 -0.33 0.01
C LYS A 48 6.88 0.99 0.76
N LEU A 49 5.63 1.32 1.11
CA LEU A 49 5.30 2.50 1.90
C LEU A 49 5.96 2.49 3.30
N GLN A 50 6.19 1.32 3.90
CA GLN A 50 6.82 1.23 5.24
C GLN A 50 8.22 1.86 5.27
N GLN A 51 8.90 1.92 4.12
CA GLN A 51 10.26 2.45 4.03
C GLN A 51 10.29 3.98 4.05
N VAL A 52 9.19 4.65 3.66
CA VAL A 52 9.13 6.12 3.49
C VAL A 52 8.10 6.78 4.42
N ALA A 53 6.95 6.15 4.62
CA ALA A 53 5.82 6.73 5.35
C ALA A 53 6.00 6.66 6.86
N LYS A 54 5.46 7.64 7.57
CA LYS A 54 5.49 7.70 9.04
C LYS A 54 4.53 6.72 9.69
N SER A 55 3.39 6.47 9.07
CA SER A 55 2.42 5.46 9.51
C SER A 55 1.53 5.06 8.36
N ILE A 56 1.08 3.81 8.34
CA ILE A 56 0.22 3.25 7.31
C ILE A 56 -1.03 2.73 7.98
N MET A 57 -2.19 3.12 7.45
CA MET A 57 -3.48 2.54 7.80
C MET A 57 -4.10 1.90 6.57
N TYR A 58 -5.02 0.96 6.76
CA TYR A 58 -5.77 0.32 5.70
C TYR A 58 -7.27 0.45 5.96
N GLY A 59 -8.02 0.82 4.92
CA GLY A 59 -9.47 0.96 4.99
C GLY A 59 -9.95 2.33 4.52
N GLU A 60 -11.07 2.78 5.05
CA GLU A 60 -11.67 4.08 4.72
C GLU A 60 -11.34 5.12 5.80
N ALA A 61 -11.43 6.41 5.45
CA ALA A 61 -11.09 7.49 6.38
C ALA A 61 -11.86 7.39 7.73
N CYS A 62 -13.11 6.94 7.69
CA CYS A 62 -13.94 6.73 8.88
C CYS A 62 -13.80 5.34 9.51
N SER A 63 -13.13 4.40 8.85
CA SER A 63 -13.04 2.99 9.26
C SER A 63 -11.73 2.38 8.75
N SER A 64 -10.62 2.80 9.36
CA SER A 64 -9.28 2.33 9.01
C SER A 64 -8.58 1.67 10.19
N VAL A 65 -7.86 0.59 9.88
CA VAL A 65 -7.03 -0.15 10.83
C VAL A 65 -5.57 0.25 10.68
N PRO A 66 -4.84 0.50 11.78
CA PRO A 66 -3.42 0.78 11.71
C PRO A 66 -2.66 -0.49 11.30
N LEU A 67 -1.86 -0.42 10.24
CA LEU A 67 -0.98 -1.50 9.80
C LEU A 67 0.45 -1.29 10.27
N PHE A 68 0.92 -0.05 10.24
CA PHE A 68 2.29 0.29 10.60
C PHE A 68 2.35 1.68 11.23
N LYS A 69 3.26 1.85 12.17
CA LYS A 69 3.65 3.15 12.72
C LYS A 69 5.15 3.12 12.94
N GLN A 70 5.85 4.04 12.32
CA GLN A 70 7.27 4.22 12.55
C GLN A 70 7.46 4.58 14.02
N LYS A 71 8.30 3.81 14.73
CA LYS A 71 8.62 4.09 16.12
C LYS A 71 9.44 5.37 16.17
N SER A 72 8.83 6.45 16.65
CA SER A 72 9.56 7.64 17.07
C SER A 72 10.39 7.24 18.29
N ARG A 73 11.72 7.29 18.17
CA ARG A 73 12.62 7.26 19.33
C ARG A 73 12.35 8.45 20.23
#